data_AF-A0A7Z7I1F0-F1
#
_entry.id   AF-A0A7Z7I1F0-F1
#
_cell.length_a   1.000
_cell.length_b   1.000
_cell.length_c   1.000
_cell.angle_alpha   90.00
_cell.angle_beta   90.00
_cell.angle_gamma   90.00
#
_symmetry.space_group_name_H-M   'P 1'
#
loop_
_entity.id
_entity.type
_entity.pdbx_description
1 polymer ?
#
loop_
_entity_poly.entity_id
_entity_poly.type
_entity_poly.pdbx_seq_one_letter_code
_entity_poly.pdbx_strand_id
1 'polypeptide(L)'
;MKRIYRETLNQLTDRWTVLCNEINRNPDARYPGLLCLEVHLLIRRTERLVNLDPFEADAILTAKILAENCDLAMALSKLHEVLQKRLEGST
;
A
#
# COMPACT_ATOMS: atom_id res chain seq x y z
N MET A 1 -3.76 9.23 -25.17
CA MET A 1 -2.67 8.59 -24.40
C MET A 1 -2.55 9.28 -23.05
N LYS A 2 -3.07 8.68 -21.96
CA LYS A 2 -2.79 9.19 -20.61
C LYS A 2 -1.38 8.76 -20.24
N ARG A 3 -0.44 9.71 -20.15
CA ARG A 3 0.85 9.49 -19.48
C ARG A 3 0.51 9.04 -18.06
N ILE A 4 0.71 7.76 -17.77
CA ILE A 4 0.62 7.25 -16.40
C ILE A 4 1.82 7.87 -15.70
N TYR A 5 1.61 9.00 -15.01
CA TYR A 5 2.62 9.52 -14.11
C TYR A 5 2.93 8.39 -13.13
N ARG A 6 4.18 7.94 -13.19
CA ARG A 6 4.71 6.98 -12.24
C ARG A 6 4.71 7.72 -10.90
N GLU A 7 3.83 7.33 -9.99
CA GLU A 7 3.84 7.90 -8.64
C GLU A 7 5.24 7.71 -8.05
N THR A 8 5.76 8.78 -7.44
CA THR A 8 7.03 8.70 -6.75
C THR A 8 6.86 7.92 -5.46
N LEU A 9 7.97 7.37 -4.94
CA LEU A 9 7.94 6.67 -3.66
C LEU A 9 7.31 7.52 -2.54
N ASN A 10 7.65 8.81 -2.47
CA ASN A 10 7.07 9.75 -1.50
C ASN A 10 5.55 9.85 -1.64
N GLN A 11 5.02 9.91 -2.86
CA GLN A 11 3.56 9.97 -3.09
C GLN A 11 2.85 8.69 -2.63
N LEU A 12 3.49 7.53 -2.77
CA LEU A 12 2.95 6.27 -2.24
C LEU A 12 2.96 6.25 -0.72
N THR A 13 4.01 6.76 -0.09
CA THR A 13 4.12 6.89 1.37
C THR A 13 3.11 7.87 1.96
N ASP A 14 2.90 9.03 1.31
CA ASP A 14 1.89 10.01 1.71
C ASP A 14 0.49 9.37 1.66
N ARG A 15 0.20 8.65 0.58
CA ARG A 15 -1.09 7.96 0.40
C ARG A 15 -1.28 6.83 1.41
N TRP A 16 -0.22 6.08 1.70
CA TRP A 16 -0.23 5.08 2.77
C TRP A 16 -0.59 5.72 4.12
N THR A 17 0.02 6.86 4.45
CA THR A 17 -0.22 7.57 5.71
C THR A 17 -1.68 8.00 5.86
N VAL A 18 -2.28 8.54 4.79
CA VAL A 18 -3.70 8.91 4.77
C VAL A 18 -4.59 7.69 5.02
N LEU A 19 -4.34 6.57 4.33
CA LEU A 19 -5.17 5.37 4.49
C LEU A 19 -5.04 4.76 5.90
N CYS A 20 -3.85 4.75 6.48
CA CYS A 20 -3.64 4.35 7.88
C CYS A 20 -4.47 5.20 8.84
N ASN A 21 -4.46 6.52 8.66
CA ASN A 21 -5.24 7.43 9.50
C ASN A 21 -6.76 7.18 9.36
N GLU A 22 -7.25 6.96 8.16
CA GLU A 22 -8.68 6.70 7.91
C GLU A 22 -9.14 5.36 8.51
N ILE A 23 -8.31 4.32 8.42
CA ILE A 23 -8.56 3.01 9.06
C ILE A 23 -8.57 3.15 10.58
N ASN A 24 -7.55 3.80 11.16
CA ASN A 24 -7.43 3.97 12.61
C ASN A 24 -8.55 4.82 13.22
N ARG A 25 -9.13 5.74 12.44
CA ARG A 25 -10.29 6.53 12.87
C ARG A 25 -11.58 5.72 12.95
N ASN A 26 -11.66 4.58 12.26
CA ASN A 26 -12.88 3.78 12.15
C ASN A 26 -12.61 2.28 12.31
N PRO A 27 -12.13 1.82 13.50
CA PRO A 27 -11.69 0.44 13.71
C PRO A 27 -12.83 -0.59 13.63
N ASP A 28 -14.05 -0.20 13.99
CA ASP A 28 -15.24 -1.08 14.01
C ASP A 28 -16.09 -0.96 12.73
N ALA A 29 -15.71 -0.08 11.81
CA ALA A 29 -16.44 0.07 10.57
C ALA A 29 -16.15 -1.15 9.68
N ARG A 30 -17.21 -1.75 9.12
CA ARG A 30 -17.06 -2.43 7.84
C ARG A 30 -16.51 -1.39 6.87
N TYR A 31 -15.22 -1.46 6.57
CA TYR A 31 -14.55 -0.43 5.80
C TYR A 31 -15.38 -0.12 4.55
N PRO A 32 -15.68 1.16 4.28
CA PRO A 32 -16.44 1.53 3.10
C PRO A 32 -15.80 0.86 1.89
N GLY A 33 -16.59 0.35 0.94
CA GLY A 33 -16.04 -0.30 -0.26
C GLY A 33 -14.99 0.56 -0.99
N LEU A 34 -15.12 1.89 -0.86
CA LEU A 34 -14.13 2.86 -1.33
C LEU A 34 -12.75 2.72 -0.65
N LEU A 35 -12.70 2.51 0.67
CA LEU A 35 -11.44 2.34 1.40
C LEU A 35 -10.74 1.03 1.03
N CYS A 36 -11.50 -0.07 0.89
CA CYS A 36 -10.95 -1.32 0.37
C CYS A 36 -10.34 -1.11 -1.03
N LEU A 37 -11.07 -0.46 -1.93
CA LEU A 37 -10.58 -0.16 -3.29
C LEU A 37 -9.30 0.69 -3.27
N GLU A 38 -9.24 1.70 -2.40
CA GLU A 38 -8.08 2.57 -2.25
C GLU A 38 -6.83 1.81 -1.76
N VAL A 39 -6.98 0.90 -0.80
CA VAL A 39 -5.89 0.01 -0.35
C VAL A 39 -5.43 -0.90 -1.49
N HIS A 40 -6.36 -1.53 -2.22
CA HIS A 40 -6.03 -2.35 -3.40
C HIS A 40 -5.30 -1.57 -4.49
N LEU A 41 -5.70 -0.31 -4.73
CA LEU A 41 -5.03 0.58 -5.66
C LEU A 41 -3.60 0.91 -5.21
N LEU A 42 -3.40 1.22 -3.92
CA LEU A 42 -2.08 1.47 -3.36
C LEU A 42 -1.17 0.26 -3.53
N ILE A 43 -1.65 -0.96 -3.20
CA ILE A 43 -0.88 -2.20 -3.39
C ILE A 43 -0.43 -2.36 -4.84
N ARG A 44 -1.35 -2.20 -5.80
CA ARG A 44 -1.03 -2.27 -7.24
C ARG A 44 -0.03 -1.21 -7.69
N ARG A 45 -0.03 -0.03 -7.07
CA ARG A 45 0.89 1.06 -7.40
C ARG A 45 2.28 0.77 -6.83
N THR A 46 2.37 0.27 -5.61
CA THR A 46 3.63 -0.18 -5.01
C THR A 46 4.23 -1.37 -5.76
N GLU A 47 3.41 -2.30 -6.26
CA GLU A 47 3.88 -3.40 -7.12
C GLU A 47 4.57 -2.92 -8.42
N ARG A 48 4.21 -1.73 -8.92
CA ARG A 48 4.82 -1.14 -10.12
C ARG A 48 6.14 -0.41 -9.85
N LEU A 49 6.63 -0.42 -8.60
CA LEU A 49 8.00 -0.04 -8.33
C LEU A 49 8.93 -1.03 -9.06
N VAL A 50 9.92 -0.48 -9.77
CA VAL A 50 10.82 -1.32 -10.59
C VAL A 50 11.89 -1.90 -9.67
N ASN A 51 12.22 -3.17 -9.89
CA ASN A 51 13.25 -3.94 -9.18
C ASN A 51 12.90 -4.32 -7.73
N LEU A 52 11.67 -4.72 -7.44
CA LEU A 52 11.34 -5.33 -6.15
C LEU A 52 12.25 -6.52 -5.87
N ASP A 53 12.85 -6.57 -4.68
CA ASP A 53 13.58 -7.75 -4.24
C ASP A 53 12.61 -8.87 -3.83
N PRO A 54 13.07 -10.13 -3.67
CA PRO A 54 12.19 -11.24 -3.33
C PRO A 54 11.38 -11.04 -2.04
N PHE A 55 11.95 -10.35 -1.03
CA PHE A 55 11.26 -10.09 0.24
C PHE A 55 10.17 -9.02 0.07
N GLU A 56 10.45 -7.99 -0.72
CA GLU A 56 9.46 -6.95 -1.03
C GLU A 56 8.31 -7.49 -1.88
N ALA A 57 8.61 -8.37 -2.85
CA ALA A 57 7.60 -9.04 -3.66
C ALA A 57 6.68 -9.92 -2.81
N ASP A 58 7.24 -10.66 -1.84
CA ASP A 58 6.48 -11.48 -0.89
C ASP A 58 5.60 -10.63 0.05
N ALA A 59 6.14 -9.52 0.56
CA ALA A 59 5.37 -8.58 1.37
C ALA A 59 4.19 -7.97 0.59
N ILE A 60 4.38 -7.63 -0.69
CA ILE A 60 3.30 -7.14 -1.56
C ILE A 60 2.26 -8.23 -1.82
N LEU A 61 2.69 -9.46 -2.09
CA LEU A 61 1.76 -10.60 -2.27
C LEU A 61 0.92 -10.83 -1.01
N THR A 62 1.57 -10.82 0.15
CA THR A 62 0.89 -10.94 1.45
C THR A 62 -0.11 -9.81 1.66
N ALA A 63 0.27 -8.56 1.35
CA ALA A 63 -0.63 -7.42 1.44
C ALA A 63 -1.86 -7.57 0.54
N LYS A 64 -1.72 -8.13 -0.68
CA LYS A 64 -2.85 -8.43 -1.56
C LYS A 64 -3.83 -9.42 -0.93
N ILE A 65 -3.32 -10.54 -0.42
CA ILE A 65 -4.14 -11.60 0.20
C ILE A 65 -4.90 -11.03 1.41
N LEU A 66 -4.24 -10.22 2.24
CA LEU A 66 -4.88 -9.56 3.38
C LEU A 66 -5.98 -8.60 2.95
N ALA A 67 -5.73 -7.77 1.95
CA ALA A 67 -6.71 -6.82 1.43
C ALA A 67 -7.91 -7.50 0.74
N GLU A 68 -7.72 -8.66 0.09
CA GLU A 68 -8.80 -9.48 -0.45
C GLU A 68 -9.71 -10.02 0.66
N ASN A 69 -9.13 -10.34 1.83
CA ASN A 69 -9.86 -10.78 3.02
C ASN A 69 -10.37 -9.61 3.90
N CYS A 70 -10.30 -8.37 3.41
CA CYS A 70 -10.67 -7.14 4.12
C CYS A 70 -9.86 -6.86 5.41
N ASP A 71 -8.70 -7.50 5.58
CA ASP A 71 -7.75 -7.19 6.65
C ASP A 71 -6.84 -6.02 6.23
N LEU A 72 -7.46 -4.83 6.11
CA LEU A 72 -6.81 -3.66 5.54
C LEU A 72 -5.67 -3.12 6.41
N ALA A 73 -5.80 -3.22 7.74
CA ALA A 73 -4.78 -2.74 8.67
C ALA A 73 -3.48 -3.56 8.51
N MET A 74 -3.59 -4.89 8.47
CA MET A 74 -2.44 -5.75 8.24
C MET A 74 -1.90 -5.60 6.82
N ALA A 75 -2.77 -5.43 5.82
CA ALA A 75 -2.34 -5.18 4.44
C ALA A 75 -1.50 -3.89 4.33
N LEU A 76 -1.92 -2.80 4.98
CA LEU A 76 -1.15 -1.57 5.03
C LEU A 76 0.15 -1.72 5.83
N SER A 77 0.15 -2.50 6.92
CA SER A 77 1.38 -2.79 7.65
C SER A 77 2.43 -3.47 6.77
N LYS A 78 2.02 -4.44 5.94
CA LYS A 78 2.93 -5.12 5.00
C LYS A 78 3.44 -4.21 3.90
N LEU A 79 2.58 -3.32 3.40
CA LEU A 79 2.97 -2.26 2.46
C LEU A 79 4.02 -1.31 3.05
N HIS A 80 3.92 -0.99 4.34
CA HIS A 80 4.85 -0.10 5.02
C HIS A 80 6.27 -0.67 5.05
N GLU A 81 6.43 -1.98 5.29
CA GLU A 81 7.73 -2.66 5.28
C GLU A 81 8.49 -2.40 3.97
N VAL A 82 7.78 -2.42 2.84
CA VAL A 82 8.34 -2.16 1.51
C VAL A 82 8.65 -0.68 1.29
N LEU A 83 7.68 0.20 1.60
CA LEU A 83 7.83 1.64 1.38
C LEU A 83 8.96 2.22 2.26
N GLN A 84 9.04 1.82 3.52
CA GLN A 84 10.06 2.28 4.45
C GLN A 84 11.46 1.83 4.02
N LYS A 85 11.65 0.54 3.70
CA LYS A 85 12.94 0.02 3.22
C LYS A 85 13.43 0.77 1.98
N ARG A 86 12.51 1.13 1.08
CA ARG A 86 12.82 1.91 -0.12
C ARG A 86 13.15 3.36 0.16
N LEU A 87 12.51 3.98 1.15
CA LEU A 87 12.82 5.35 1.56
C LEU A 87 14.23 5.40 2.17
N GLU A 88 14.55 4.46 3.05
CA GLU A 88 15.88 4.33 3.68
C GLU A 88 17.00 4.05 2.67
N GLY A 89 16.70 3.27 1.62
CA GLY A 89 17.64 3.03 0.51
C GLY A 89 17.72 4.15 -0.54
N SER A 90 16.91 5.22 -0.41
CA SER A 90 16.90 6.37 -1.34
C SER A 90 17.69 7.59 -0.81
N THR A 91 18.22 7.51 0.42
CA THR A 91 19.17 8.46 1.03
C THR A 91 20.62 8.10 0.72
#